data_AF-A0A952BJ24-F1
#
_entry.id   AF-A0A952BJ24-F1
#
_cell.length_a   1.000
_cell.length_b   1.000
_cell.length_c   1.000
_cell.angle_alpha   90.00
_cell.angle_beta   90.00
_cell.angle_gamma   90.00
#
_symmetry.space_group_name_H-M   'P 1'
#
loop_
_entity.id
_entity.type
_entity.pdbx_description
1 polymer ?
#
loop_
_entity_poly.entity_id
_entity_poly.type
_entity_poly.pdbx_seq_one_letter_code
_entity_poly.pdbx_strand_id
1 'polypeptide(L)'
;MAQHQFTDGMGKEQPGAGRPRCGDARAWPVPAERKRLVTQQLVMLFGLVSPARHVTPYNRAWAFDDPGGIRAKTAFQALAGCDATIAAPKSQSPALYKIKRQRDDGIMLDNNAANLHETALHDWHVAHGGKMVEFGGWDMPVQYKTGIIQEHLATRRNAGLFDVSHMGRFSVTGKQAEAFLLHVLTNNAKALEARHAQYTFIANDDGDAVDDAYLYKLSDDDFLLVVNAATREKDWRWLQQHNSHAGAEMTDVSDELAMISLQGPNSSAILEQLITKEDLPENKRNRLNVATVQGHEVIIARTGYTGEAVCFELFPELDYAAELWETLVRLGAVPAGLGARDSLRLEAGLPLYGHELGPGPTNGEIPIFANAIAKFAVRAPDHQDYIGKTALEKQRQ
;
A
#
# COMPACT_ATOMS: atom_id res chain seq x y z
N MET A 1 -22.08 -43.74 46.50
CA MET A 1 -22.41 -42.31 46.69
C MET A 1 -22.77 -41.78 45.30
N ALA A 2 -24.00 -42.00 44.83
CA ALA A 2 -25.16 -41.10 45.02
C ALA A 2 -24.83 -39.68 44.54
N GLN A 3 -25.56 -39.01 43.65
CA GLN A 3 -26.81 -39.26 42.90
C GLN A 3 -26.90 -38.05 41.92
N HIS A 4 -27.16 -38.26 40.61
CA HIS A 4 -28.42 -37.90 39.90
C HIS A 4 -28.76 -36.40 39.86
N GLN A 5 -29.34 -35.80 38.82
CA GLN A 5 -29.88 -36.11 37.47
C GLN A 5 -30.27 -34.70 36.92
N PHE A 6 -30.32 -34.43 35.62
CA PHE A 6 -31.52 -34.68 34.81
C PHE A 6 -31.25 -34.43 33.33
N THR A 7 -31.93 -35.23 32.52
CA THR A 7 -31.90 -35.32 31.07
C THR A 7 -33.08 -34.56 30.42
N ASP A 8 -32.96 -34.43 29.10
CA ASP A 8 -34.00 -34.41 28.06
C ASP A 8 -34.83 -33.16 27.76
N GLY A 9 -34.88 -32.88 26.44
CA GLY A 9 -35.84 -31.98 25.80
C GLY A 9 -35.61 -31.84 24.29
N MET A 10 -35.90 -32.89 23.50
CA MET A 10 -36.14 -32.74 22.06
C MET A 10 -37.46 -32.00 21.81
N GLY A 11 -37.49 -31.08 20.83
CA GLY A 11 -38.75 -30.51 20.34
C GLY A 11 -38.67 -29.45 19.24
N LYS A 12 -38.74 -29.92 17.97
CA LYS A 12 -39.44 -29.35 16.79
C LYS A 12 -38.93 -28.07 16.07
N GLU A 13 -38.60 -28.27 14.78
CA GLU A 13 -38.73 -27.35 13.61
C GLU A 13 -40.16 -26.72 13.52
N GLN A 14 -40.51 -25.59 12.90
CA GLN A 14 -40.03 -24.60 11.88
C GLN A 14 -41.11 -23.45 11.86
N PRO A 15 -41.18 -22.43 10.96
CA PRO A 15 -40.18 -21.63 10.23
C PRO A 15 -40.45 -20.08 10.32
N GLY A 16 -39.50 -19.24 9.88
CA GLY A 16 -39.81 -17.92 9.32
C GLY A 16 -39.33 -16.66 10.08
N ALA A 17 -38.16 -16.15 9.73
CA ALA A 17 -37.87 -14.71 9.68
C ALA A 17 -36.65 -14.48 8.77
N GLY A 18 -36.79 -13.56 7.82
CA GLY A 18 -35.93 -13.41 6.64
C GLY A 18 -34.46 -13.11 6.89
N ARG A 19 -33.63 -13.51 5.92
CA ARG A 19 -32.22 -13.16 5.80
C ARG A 19 -32.05 -11.62 5.73
N PRO A 20 -31.11 -11.01 6.46
CA PRO A 20 -30.72 -9.63 6.18
C PRO A 20 -30.02 -9.57 4.83
N ARG A 21 -30.47 -8.66 3.97
CA ARG A 21 -29.85 -8.36 2.67
C ARG A 21 -28.49 -7.72 2.87
N CYS A 22 -27.60 -8.00 1.92
CA CYS A 22 -26.32 -7.34 1.73
C CYS A 22 -26.53 -5.84 1.47
N GLY A 23 -25.84 -4.99 2.22
CA GLY A 23 -25.88 -3.53 2.07
C GLY A 23 -25.86 -2.83 3.42
N ASP A 24 -24.66 -2.59 3.94
CA ASP A 24 -24.31 -1.43 4.78
C ASP A 24 -22.85 -1.56 5.25
N ALA A 25 -21.91 -1.25 4.36
CA ALA A 25 -20.55 -0.91 4.75
C ALA A 25 -20.59 0.45 5.45
N ARG A 26 -20.65 0.44 6.79
CA ARG A 26 -20.52 1.67 7.58
C ARG A 26 -19.10 2.23 7.41
N ALA A 27 -19.00 3.29 6.62
CA ALA A 27 -17.83 4.15 6.54
C ALA A 27 -17.47 4.70 7.93
N TRP A 28 -16.17 4.86 8.18
CA TRP A 28 -15.66 5.49 9.40
C TRP A 28 -16.03 6.98 9.39
N PRO A 29 -16.72 7.52 10.42
CA PRO A 29 -17.03 8.94 10.46
C PRO A 29 -15.74 9.74 10.72
N VAL A 30 -15.35 10.59 9.77
CA VAL A 30 -14.27 11.57 9.96
C VAL A 30 -14.88 12.84 10.59
N PRO A 31 -14.48 13.23 11.82
CA PRO A 31 -15.00 14.45 12.45
C PRO A 31 -14.60 15.69 11.65
N ALA A 32 -15.53 16.65 11.53
CA ALA A 32 -15.36 17.88 10.74
C ALA A 32 -14.14 18.73 11.14
N GLU A 33 -13.63 18.57 12.36
CA GLU A 33 -12.47 19.28 12.88
C GLU A 33 -11.14 18.87 12.19
N ARG A 34 -11.04 17.66 11.62
CA ARG A 34 -9.83 17.19 10.91
C ARG A 34 -9.62 17.83 9.54
N LYS A 35 -10.68 18.35 8.89
CA LYS A 35 -10.59 19.00 7.58
C LYS A 35 -9.82 20.34 7.62
N ARG A 36 -9.82 21.02 8.77
CA ARG A 36 -9.10 22.31 8.95
C ARG A 36 -7.59 22.15 9.12
N LEU A 37 -7.13 21.05 9.73
CA LEU A 37 -5.71 20.76 9.94
C LEU A 37 -4.97 20.48 8.63
N VAL A 38 -5.60 19.74 7.71
CA VAL A 38 -5.05 19.44 6.36
C VAL A 38 -4.75 20.73 5.58
N THR A 39 -5.63 21.74 5.71
CA THR A 39 -5.45 23.02 5.01
C THR A 39 -4.32 23.87 5.62
N GLN A 40 -4.11 23.81 6.94
CA GLN A 40 -3.03 24.55 7.61
C GLN A 40 -1.64 23.92 7.41
N GLN A 41 -1.53 22.59 7.34
CA GLN A 41 -0.25 21.91 7.10
C GLN A 41 0.22 22.02 5.64
N LEU A 42 -0.69 22.02 4.65
CA LEU A 42 -0.33 22.26 3.24
C LEU A 42 0.27 23.67 3.03
N VAL A 43 -0.14 24.67 3.81
CA VAL A 43 0.42 26.03 3.75
C VAL A 43 1.82 26.08 4.38
N MET A 44 2.08 25.31 5.44
CA MET A 44 3.41 25.22 6.04
C MET A 44 4.40 24.40 5.20
N LEU A 45 3.95 23.36 4.48
CA LEU A 45 4.81 22.53 3.64
C LEU A 45 5.28 23.22 2.35
N PHE A 46 4.53 24.20 1.82
CA PHE A 46 4.76 24.72 0.47
C PHE A 46 4.99 26.23 0.36
N GLY A 47 5.19 26.94 1.48
CA GLY A 47 5.77 28.29 1.49
C GLY A 47 5.20 29.25 0.44
N LEU A 48 3.88 29.52 0.47
CA LEU A 48 3.26 30.54 -0.38
C LEU A 48 2.56 31.61 0.47
N VAL A 49 3.27 32.74 0.60
CA VAL A 49 2.83 34.14 0.84
C VAL A 49 2.44 34.57 2.26
N SER A 50 3.02 35.73 2.63
CA SER A 50 3.04 36.49 3.90
C SER A 50 1.66 36.88 4.48
N PRO A 51 1.56 37.22 5.79
CA PRO A 51 0.30 37.41 6.49
C PRO A 51 -0.18 38.86 6.40
N ALA A 52 -1.33 39.10 5.76
CA ALA A 52 -2.21 40.24 6.09
C ALA A 52 -3.50 40.18 5.27
N ARG A 53 -4.63 39.90 5.93
CA ARG A 53 -5.87 40.72 5.97
C ARG A 53 -7.03 39.87 6.49
N HIS A 54 -7.84 40.51 7.33
CA HIS A 54 -8.96 39.96 8.08
C HIS A 54 -9.89 39.04 7.28
N VAL A 55 -10.16 37.85 7.84
CA VAL A 55 -11.30 37.01 7.45
C VAL A 55 -12.48 37.38 8.34
N THR A 56 -13.51 38.00 7.74
CA THR A 56 -14.86 38.06 8.32
C THR A 56 -15.60 36.76 7.96
N PRO A 57 -16.43 36.20 8.86
CA PRO A 57 -17.12 34.94 8.58
C PRO A 57 -18.37 35.18 7.73
N TYR A 58 -18.37 34.72 6.47
CA TYR A 58 -19.59 34.61 5.68
C TYR A 58 -20.17 33.19 5.81
N ASN A 59 -21.19 33.08 6.65
CA ASN A 59 -22.16 31.99 6.63
C ASN A 59 -23.12 32.23 5.47
N ARG A 60 -23.11 31.39 4.42
CA ARG A 60 -24.29 31.21 3.56
C ARG A 60 -24.31 29.80 2.99
N ALA A 61 -25.36 29.09 3.36
CA ALA A 61 -25.80 27.83 2.79
C ALA A 61 -26.07 28.00 1.28
N TRP A 62 -25.64 27.02 0.49
CA TRP A 62 -26.04 26.91 -0.91
C TRP A 62 -26.97 25.72 -1.03
N ALA A 63 -28.26 26.03 -1.10
CA ALA A 63 -29.24 25.20 -1.79
C ALA A 63 -29.18 25.58 -3.27
N PHE A 64 -29.17 24.61 -4.16
CA PHE A 64 -29.43 24.84 -5.57
C PHE A 64 -30.56 23.93 -6.03
N ASP A 65 -31.66 24.59 -6.39
CA ASP A 65 -32.72 24.08 -7.24
C ASP A 65 -32.16 23.81 -8.65
N ASP A 66 -32.56 22.66 -9.20
CA ASP A 66 -32.34 22.24 -10.58
C ASP A 66 -33.61 22.54 -11.40
N PRO A 67 -33.52 23.38 -12.45
CA PRO A 67 -34.48 23.34 -13.54
C PRO A 67 -33.74 23.16 -14.87
N GLY A 68 -33.43 21.92 -15.24
CA GLY A 68 -32.77 21.65 -16.51
C GLY A 68 -32.90 20.22 -17.03
N GLY A 69 -34.12 19.69 -17.09
CA GLY A 69 -34.38 18.39 -17.71
C GLY A 69 -33.99 18.36 -19.20
N ILE A 70 -33.01 17.53 -19.55
CA ILE A 70 -32.84 17.00 -20.91
C ILE A 70 -32.57 15.48 -20.81
N ARG A 71 -33.55 14.70 -21.28
CA ARG A 71 -33.41 13.27 -21.60
C ARG A 71 -32.79 13.15 -22.99
N ALA A 72 -31.81 12.27 -23.16
CA ALA A 72 -31.53 11.64 -24.46
C ALA A 72 -31.10 10.20 -24.24
N LYS A 73 -31.91 9.28 -24.78
CA LYS A 73 -31.64 7.85 -24.93
C LYS A 73 -30.78 7.63 -26.19
N THR A 74 -30.09 6.49 -26.21
CA THR A 74 -29.69 5.66 -27.37
C THR A 74 -28.64 6.20 -28.35
N ALA A 75 -27.48 5.54 -28.39
CA ALA A 75 -26.78 5.16 -29.63
C ALA A 75 -25.88 3.93 -29.35
N PHE A 76 -26.41 2.75 -29.69
CA PHE A 76 -25.69 1.50 -29.90
C PHE A 76 -25.57 1.34 -31.43
N GLN A 77 -24.46 0.74 -31.91
CA GLN A 77 -24.15 0.36 -33.30
C GLN A 77 -23.46 1.39 -34.21
N ALA A 78 -22.14 1.21 -34.38
CA ALA A 78 -21.33 1.27 -35.61
C ALA A 78 -19.87 1.29 -35.15
N LEU A 79 -19.10 0.20 -35.20
CA LEU A 79 -18.39 -0.23 -36.39
C LEU A 79 -17.96 -1.70 -36.21
N ALA A 80 -18.60 -2.60 -36.95
CA ALA A 80 -18.04 -3.89 -37.33
C ALA A 80 -17.43 -3.72 -38.72
N GLY A 81 -16.18 -4.13 -38.91
CA GLY A 81 -15.54 -4.14 -40.22
C GLY A 81 -14.03 -4.03 -40.15
N CYS A 82 -13.37 -5.11 -39.72
CA CYS A 82 -12.07 -5.54 -40.24
C CYS A 82 -11.80 -6.95 -39.68
N ASP A 83 -12.14 -7.95 -40.49
CA ASP A 83 -11.65 -9.32 -40.36
C ASP A 83 -10.13 -9.33 -40.55
N ALA A 84 -9.40 -9.71 -39.51
CA ALA A 84 -8.04 -10.22 -39.63
C ALA A 84 -7.89 -11.39 -38.68
N THR A 85 -8.06 -12.59 -39.23
CA THR A 85 -7.72 -13.87 -38.59
C THR A 85 -6.21 -13.89 -38.34
N ILE A 86 -5.79 -13.78 -37.08
CA ILE A 86 -4.40 -14.06 -36.68
C ILE A 86 -4.40 -15.37 -35.90
N ALA A 87 -3.88 -16.40 -36.56
CA ALA A 87 -3.65 -17.71 -35.98
C ALA A 87 -2.58 -17.62 -34.88
N ALA A 88 -2.85 -18.27 -33.74
CA ALA A 88 -1.90 -18.43 -32.64
C ALA A 88 -0.70 -19.29 -33.06
N PRO A 89 0.56 -18.85 -32.84
CA PRO A 89 1.70 -19.73 -32.96
C PRO A 89 1.93 -20.50 -31.65
N LYS A 90 2.27 -21.78 -31.82
CA LYS A 90 2.56 -22.76 -30.77
C LYS A 90 3.87 -22.42 -30.03
N SER A 91 3.90 -22.83 -28.77
CA SER A 91 5.02 -22.87 -27.84
C SER A 91 6.39 -23.20 -28.46
N GLN A 92 7.41 -22.41 -28.11
CA GLN A 92 8.81 -22.81 -27.97
C GLN A 92 9.57 -21.67 -27.27
N SER A 93 10.19 -21.95 -26.11
CA SER A 93 11.17 -21.04 -25.48
C SER A 93 12.39 -20.84 -26.38
N PRO A 94 13.01 -19.65 -26.35
CA PRO A 94 14.46 -19.64 -26.13
C PRO A 94 15.01 -18.43 -25.33
N ALA A 95 15.92 -18.76 -24.41
CA ALA A 95 17.20 -18.12 -24.06
C ALA A 95 17.39 -16.58 -24.13
N LEU A 96 17.73 -16.03 -22.95
CA LEU A 96 18.85 -15.11 -22.64
C LEU A 96 19.00 -13.84 -23.50
N TYR A 97 18.54 -12.70 -22.94
CA TYR A 97 19.09 -11.38 -23.28
C TYR A 97 19.82 -10.80 -22.07
N LYS A 98 21.15 -10.66 -22.20
CA LYS A 98 22.00 -9.90 -21.28
C LYS A 98 22.03 -8.45 -21.75
N ILE A 99 21.39 -7.53 -21.03
CA ILE A 99 21.70 -6.11 -21.14
C ILE A 99 22.76 -5.80 -20.07
N LYS A 100 24.02 -5.67 -20.48
CA LYS A 100 25.06 -5.09 -19.64
C LYS A 100 24.86 -3.57 -19.61
N ARG A 101 24.42 -3.01 -18.48
CA ARG A 101 24.68 -1.59 -18.20
C ARG A 101 26.14 -1.46 -17.76
N GLN A 102 26.97 -0.93 -18.65
CA GLN A 102 28.36 -0.57 -18.37
C GLN A 102 28.35 0.82 -17.72
N ARG A 103 28.78 0.92 -16.45
CA ARG A 103 29.06 2.23 -15.83
C ARG A 103 30.48 2.61 -16.23
N ASP A 104 30.62 3.73 -16.94
CA ASP A 104 31.91 4.34 -17.23
C ASP A 104 32.28 5.28 -16.07
N ASP A 105 33.39 4.98 -15.41
CA ASP A 105 33.95 5.78 -14.33
C ASP A 105 34.79 6.91 -14.91
N GLY A 106 34.24 8.12 -14.95
CA GLY A 106 34.93 9.35 -15.37
C GLY A 106 34.73 10.47 -14.37
N ILE A 107 35.82 10.88 -13.70
CA ILE A 107 35.85 11.96 -12.70
C ILE A 107 35.85 13.33 -13.41
N MET A 108 34.98 14.28 -13.00
CA MET A 108 35.34 15.64 -12.51
C MET A 108 34.16 16.67 -12.48
N LEU A 109 33.94 17.22 -11.27
CA LEU A 109 33.60 18.61 -10.87
C LEU A 109 32.13 19.12 -10.80
N ASP A 110 31.66 19.21 -9.54
CA ASP A 110 30.71 20.14 -8.88
C ASP A 110 29.41 20.61 -9.57
N ASN A 111 28.27 20.09 -9.06
CA ASN A 111 27.32 20.84 -8.20
C ASN A 111 26.16 19.93 -7.77
N ASN A 112 26.24 19.40 -6.54
CA ASN A 112 25.12 18.93 -5.69
C ASN A 112 23.85 18.34 -6.35
N ALA A 113 24.01 17.47 -7.35
CA ALA A 113 23.01 16.46 -7.69
C ALA A 113 23.52 15.16 -7.07
N ALA A 114 22.99 14.80 -5.89
CA ALA A 114 23.16 13.45 -5.41
C ALA A 114 22.68 12.49 -6.53
N ASN A 115 23.40 11.40 -6.79
CA ASN A 115 22.92 10.35 -7.68
C ASN A 115 21.69 9.71 -7.02
N LEU A 116 20.51 10.30 -7.25
CA LEU A 116 19.24 9.78 -6.75
C LEU A 116 18.93 8.45 -7.43
N HIS A 117 18.28 7.57 -6.69
CA HIS A 117 17.76 6.32 -7.23
C HIS A 117 16.51 6.59 -8.09
N GLU A 118 16.34 5.84 -9.16
CA GLU A 118 15.23 5.95 -10.11
C GLU A 118 14.44 4.65 -10.13
N THR A 119 13.11 4.73 -10.15
CA THR A 119 12.25 3.57 -10.34
C THR A 119 12.18 3.16 -11.81
N ALA A 120 11.69 1.95 -12.10
CA ALA A 120 11.42 1.53 -13.49
C ALA A 120 10.39 2.41 -14.21
N LEU A 121 9.65 3.24 -13.47
CA LEU A 121 8.63 4.15 -13.99
C LEU A 121 9.14 5.60 -14.12
N HIS A 122 10.40 5.88 -13.76
CA HIS A 122 10.96 7.24 -13.75
C HIS A 122 10.82 7.96 -15.10
N ASP A 123 11.27 7.33 -16.19
CA ASP A 123 11.16 7.88 -17.54
C ASP A 123 9.71 8.22 -17.89
N TRP A 124 8.76 7.37 -17.48
CA TRP A 124 7.34 7.60 -17.69
C TRP A 124 6.87 8.85 -16.91
N HIS A 125 7.25 8.98 -15.64
CA HIS A 125 6.89 10.12 -14.81
C HIS A 125 7.39 11.44 -15.40
N VAL A 126 8.64 11.48 -15.83
CA VAL A 126 9.27 12.65 -16.48
C VAL A 126 8.52 13.00 -17.77
N ALA A 127 8.29 12.02 -18.64
CA ALA A 127 7.61 12.23 -19.92
C ALA A 127 6.16 12.72 -19.77
N HIS A 128 5.48 12.35 -18.67
CA HIS A 128 4.09 12.72 -18.40
C HIS A 128 3.95 13.96 -17.51
N GLY A 129 5.05 14.71 -17.31
CA GLY A 129 5.04 15.99 -16.62
C GLY A 129 4.95 15.87 -15.10
N GLY A 130 5.46 14.77 -14.55
CA GLY A 130 5.74 14.65 -13.13
C GLY A 130 6.74 15.72 -12.69
N LYS A 131 6.40 16.44 -11.62
CA LYS A 131 7.33 17.32 -10.93
C LYS A 131 8.17 16.45 -10.01
N MET A 132 9.38 16.12 -10.44
CA MET A 132 10.29 15.24 -9.73
C MET A 132 10.96 15.95 -8.54
N VAL A 133 11.10 15.26 -7.41
CA VAL A 133 11.76 15.73 -6.19
C VAL A 133 12.52 14.59 -5.53
N GLU A 134 13.55 14.94 -4.75
CA GLU A 134 14.18 13.99 -3.84
C GLU A 134 13.19 13.55 -2.75
N PHE A 135 13.02 12.23 -2.60
CA PHE A 135 12.27 11.60 -1.53
C PHE A 135 12.99 10.34 -1.05
N GLY A 136 13.58 10.38 0.15
CA GLY A 136 14.25 9.23 0.75
C GLY A 136 15.40 8.66 -0.11
N GLY A 137 16.12 9.53 -0.84
CA GLY A 137 17.20 9.14 -1.76
C GLY A 137 16.73 8.75 -3.17
N TRP A 138 15.43 8.86 -3.48
CA TRP A 138 14.86 8.56 -4.79
C TRP A 138 14.38 9.83 -5.51
N ASP A 139 14.44 9.84 -6.84
CA ASP A 139 13.85 10.89 -7.67
C ASP A 139 12.41 10.51 -8.03
N MET A 140 11.44 11.12 -7.36
CA MET A 140 10.03 10.70 -7.39
C MET A 140 9.08 11.85 -7.75
N PRO A 141 7.95 11.58 -8.43
CA PRO A 141 6.97 12.63 -8.73
C PRO A 141 6.24 13.09 -7.46
N VAL A 142 6.41 14.36 -7.07
CA VAL A 142 5.62 14.96 -5.98
C VAL A 142 4.17 15.24 -6.39
N GLN A 143 3.97 15.58 -7.66
CA GLN A 143 2.68 15.81 -8.30
C GLN A 143 2.83 15.78 -9.82
N TYR A 144 1.72 15.66 -10.54
CA TYR A 144 1.61 15.85 -11.98
C TYR A 144 0.99 17.23 -12.29
N LYS A 145 0.77 17.53 -13.57
CA LYS A 145 0.24 18.83 -14.04
C LYS A 145 -1.10 19.23 -13.42
N THR A 146 -1.93 18.27 -13.03
CA THR A 146 -3.23 18.49 -12.37
C THR A 146 -3.08 19.05 -10.95
N GLY A 147 -1.95 18.78 -10.30
CA GLY A 147 -1.62 19.22 -8.95
C GLY A 147 -2.20 18.32 -7.85
N ILE A 148 -1.56 18.40 -6.67
CA ILE A 148 -1.83 17.55 -5.49
C ILE A 148 -3.32 17.44 -5.15
N ILE A 149 -4.06 18.55 -5.13
CA ILE A 149 -5.47 18.56 -4.75
C ILE A 149 -6.31 17.74 -5.72
N GLN A 150 -6.06 17.84 -7.03
CA GLN A 150 -6.84 17.11 -8.02
C GLN A 150 -6.51 15.62 -8.01
N GLU A 151 -5.24 15.25 -7.81
CA GLU A 151 -4.80 13.86 -7.65
C GLU A 151 -5.41 13.21 -6.40
N HIS A 152 -5.43 13.94 -5.29
CA HIS A 152 -6.12 13.53 -4.07
C HIS A 152 -7.61 13.28 -4.33
N LEU A 153 -8.31 14.25 -4.94
CA LEU A 153 -9.73 14.12 -5.23
C LEU A 153 -10.02 13.01 -6.25
N ALA A 154 -9.15 12.80 -7.23
CA ALA A 154 -9.24 11.70 -8.17
C ALA A 154 -9.13 10.35 -7.46
N THR A 155 -8.22 10.22 -6.48
CA THR A 155 -8.11 9.01 -5.66
C THR A 155 -9.40 8.75 -4.86
N ARG A 156 -9.96 9.79 -4.24
CA ARG A 156 -11.19 9.71 -3.43
C ARG A 156 -12.45 9.42 -4.24
N ARG A 157 -12.50 9.87 -5.50
CA ARG A 157 -13.72 9.81 -6.35
C ARG A 157 -13.66 8.74 -7.44
N ASN A 158 -12.46 8.29 -7.79
CA ASN A 158 -12.21 7.37 -8.91
C ASN A 158 -11.16 6.32 -8.51
N ALA A 159 -9.94 6.42 -9.03
CA ALA A 159 -8.82 5.54 -8.75
C ALA A 159 -7.51 6.32 -8.96
N GLY A 160 -6.76 6.52 -7.89
CA GLY A 160 -5.39 7.06 -7.91
C GLY A 160 -4.38 5.95 -8.09
N LEU A 161 -3.37 6.19 -8.92
CA LEU A 161 -2.29 5.26 -9.25
C LEU A 161 -0.96 5.85 -8.76
N PHE A 162 -0.30 5.16 -7.85
CA PHE A 162 0.93 5.62 -7.22
C PHE A 162 2.07 4.65 -7.51
N ASP A 163 3.21 5.20 -7.93
CA ASP A 163 4.46 4.43 -7.97
C ASP A 163 5.05 4.40 -6.57
N VAL A 164 5.13 3.19 -6.01
CA VAL A 164 5.69 2.94 -4.68
C VAL A 164 6.89 2.00 -4.75
N SER A 165 7.49 1.88 -5.94
CA SER A 165 8.64 1.00 -6.20
C SER A 165 9.91 1.44 -5.47
N HIS A 166 9.95 2.64 -4.90
CA HIS A 166 11.04 3.11 -4.03
C HIS A 166 11.10 2.36 -2.68
N MET A 167 10.00 1.75 -2.22
CA MET A 167 9.96 0.96 -0.98
C MET A 167 10.87 -0.29 -1.08
N GLY A 168 11.35 -0.81 0.05
CA GLY A 168 12.13 -2.06 0.07
C GLY A 168 11.21 -3.29 0.06
N ARG A 169 11.65 -4.38 -0.57
CA ARG A 169 10.93 -5.66 -0.71
C ARG A 169 11.88 -6.81 -0.41
N PHE A 170 11.71 -7.46 0.73
CA PHE A 170 12.55 -8.57 1.17
C PHE A 170 11.77 -9.88 1.11
N SER A 171 12.21 -10.80 0.26
CA SER A 171 11.74 -12.18 0.24
C SER A 171 12.36 -12.93 1.43
N VAL A 172 11.52 -13.65 2.17
CA VAL A 172 11.93 -14.49 3.31
C VAL A 172 11.29 -15.87 3.13
N THR A 173 12.11 -16.88 2.85
CA THR A 173 11.65 -18.20 2.41
C THR A 173 12.19 -19.34 3.26
N GLY A 174 11.53 -20.49 3.12
CA GLY A 174 11.91 -21.76 3.73
C GLY A 174 11.38 -21.94 5.15
N LYS A 175 11.62 -23.13 5.70
CA LYS A 175 11.00 -23.61 6.96
C LYS A 175 11.31 -22.74 8.19
N GLN A 176 12.38 -21.95 8.12
CA GLN A 176 12.81 -21.07 9.20
C GLN A 176 12.21 -19.66 9.10
N ALA A 177 11.56 -19.32 7.98
CA ALA A 177 11.03 -17.99 7.71
C ALA A 177 10.02 -17.55 8.77
N GLU A 178 9.01 -18.37 9.07
CA GLU A 178 7.98 -18.02 10.05
C GLU A 178 8.57 -17.78 11.45
N ALA A 179 9.48 -18.66 11.90
CA ALA A 179 10.11 -18.54 13.21
C ALA A 179 10.97 -17.28 13.32
N PHE A 180 11.73 -16.97 12.26
CA PHE A 180 12.52 -15.76 12.17
C PHE A 180 11.64 -14.50 12.18
N LEU A 181 10.61 -14.45 11.33
CA LEU A 181 9.67 -13.34 11.24
C LEU A 181 8.93 -13.12 12.56
N LEU A 182 8.54 -14.19 13.26
CA LEU A 182 7.90 -14.11 14.56
C LEU A 182 8.83 -13.55 15.66
N HIS A 183 10.16 -13.70 15.51
CA HIS A 183 11.14 -13.17 16.44
C HIS A 183 11.45 -11.69 16.21
N VAL A 184 11.52 -11.25 14.95
CA VAL A 184 11.94 -9.88 14.58
C VAL A 184 10.81 -8.89 14.37
N LEU A 185 9.57 -9.37 14.25
CA LEU A 185 8.39 -8.53 14.01
C LEU A 185 7.47 -8.51 15.24
N THR A 186 6.82 -7.36 15.48
CA THR A 186 5.93 -7.19 16.64
C THR A 186 4.55 -7.83 16.46
N ASN A 187 4.16 -8.14 15.22
CA ASN A 187 2.87 -8.77 14.93
C ASN A 187 3.05 -10.30 14.80
N ASN A 188 1.97 -11.04 15.02
CA ASN A 188 2.03 -12.51 15.04
C ASN A 188 2.11 -13.08 13.63
N ALA A 189 3.32 -13.24 13.09
CA ALA A 189 3.56 -13.87 11.78
C ALA A 189 2.99 -15.29 11.66
N LYS A 190 2.96 -16.04 12.76
CA LYS A 190 2.42 -17.41 12.81
C LYS A 190 0.89 -17.47 12.70
N ALA A 191 0.18 -16.44 13.14
CA ALA A 191 -1.27 -16.36 12.96
C ALA A 191 -1.67 -15.85 11.56
N LEU A 192 -0.70 -15.43 10.74
CA LEU A 192 -0.95 -14.99 9.38
C LEU A 192 -1.21 -16.22 8.50
N GLU A 193 -2.40 -16.29 7.93
CA GLU A 193 -2.78 -17.32 6.97
C GLU A 193 -2.10 -17.07 5.62
N ALA A 194 -1.86 -18.12 4.84
CA ALA A 194 -1.44 -17.96 3.46
C ALA A 194 -2.41 -17.04 2.71
N ARG A 195 -1.87 -16.28 1.76
CA ARG A 195 -2.59 -15.26 0.99
C ARG A 195 -3.19 -14.13 1.83
N HIS A 196 -2.59 -13.84 2.99
CA HIS A 196 -2.91 -12.68 3.79
C HIS A 196 -1.68 -11.82 4.05
N ALA A 197 -1.94 -10.56 4.39
CA ALA A 197 -0.94 -9.60 4.77
C ALA A 197 -1.24 -8.99 6.14
N GLN A 198 -0.24 -8.43 6.79
CA GLN A 198 -0.42 -7.68 8.02
C GLN A 198 0.58 -6.56 8.15
N TYR A 199 0.12 -5.47 8.74
CA TYR A 199 0.98 -4.39 9.19
C TYR A 199 1.70 -4.81 10.49
N THR A 200 2.97 -4.43 10.63
CA THR A 200 3.81 -4.78 11.77
C THR A 200 4.89 -3.71 11.98
N PHE A 201 5.60 -3.79 13.11
CA PHE A 201 6.81 -3.02 13.34
C PHE A 201 8.02 -3.94 13.38
N ILE A 202 9.17 -3.39 12.98
CA ILE A 202 10.49 -3.90 13.32
C ILE A 202 10.95 -3.07 14.52
N ALA A 203 11.05 -3.69 15.69
CA ALA A 203 11.44 -3.02 16.92
C ALA A 203 12.90 -3.29 17.27
N ASN A 204 13.51 -2.38 18.03
CA ASN A 204 14.77 -2.64 18.73
C ASN A 204 14.51 -3.14 20.16
N ASP A 205 15.57 -3.45 20.91
CA ASP A 205 15.47 -3.94 22.30
C ASP A 205 14.81 -2.95 23.27
N ASP A 206 14.91 -1.65 22.96
CA ASP A 206 14.29 -0.55 23.73
C ASP A 206 12.81 -0.33 23.37
N GLY A 207 12.27 -1.10 22.42
CA GLY A 207 10.88 -1.03 21.97
C GLY A 207 10.59 0.15 21.05
N ASP A 208 11.63 0.77 20.49
CA ASP A 208 11.52 1.84 19.50
C ASP A 208 11.39 1.26 18.09
N ALA A 209 10.77 2.03 17.19
CA ALA A 209 10.61 1.61 15.80
C ALA A 209 11.94 1.75 15.04
N VAL A 210 12.55 0.61 14.72
CA VAL A 210 13.54 0.55 13.64
C VAL A 210 12.83 0.92 12.34
N ASP A 211 11.69 0.30 12.06
CA ASP A 211 10.78 0.72 10.99
C ASP A 211 9.36 0.19 11.23
N ASP A 212 8.38 0.67 10.47
CA ASP A 212 7.14 -0.04 10.22
C ASP A 212 7.17 -0.80 8.88
N ALA A 213 6.44 -1.91 8.80
CA ALA A 213 6.49 -2.78 7.64
C ALA A 213 5.14 -3.45 7.35
N TYR A 214 5.02 -3.99 6.15
CA TYR A 214 3.90 -4.86 5.75
C TYR A 214 4.43 -6.24 5.39
N LEU A 215 3.97 -7.27 6.11
CA LEU A 215 4.30 -8.66 5.84
C LEU A 215 3.20 -9.28 4.99
N TYR A 216 3.55 -9.87 3.86
CA TYR A 216 2.67 -10.65 2.98
C TYR A 216 3.08 -12.12 3.07
N LYS A 217 2.16 -13.01 3.41
CA LYS A 217 2.38 -14.47 3.35
C LYS A 217 1.83 -15.00 2.03
N LEU A 218 2.71 -15.32 1.10
CA LEU A 218 2.35 -15.81 -0.24
C LEU A 218 1.93 -17.28 -0.16
N SER A 219 2.71 -18.09 0.57
CA SER A 219 2.43 -19.48 0.92
C SER A 219 2.99 -19.81 2.32
N ASP A 220 2.93 -21.07 2.76
CA ASP A 220 3.29 -21.45 4.14
C ASP A 220 4.73 -21.08 4.53
N ASP A 221 5.66 -21.18 3.58
CA ASP A 221 7.10 -20.92 3.76
C ASP A 221 7.61 -19.82 2.81
N ASP A 222 6.74 -18.93 2.35
CA ASP A 222 7.08 -17.87 1.39
C ASP A 222 6.43 -16.54 1.80
N PHE A 223 7.28 -15.58 2.13
CA PHE A 223 6.88 -14.30 2.67
C PHE A 223 7.58 -13.16 1.92
N LEU A 224 6.86 -12.06 1.74
CA LEU A 224 7.39 -10.80 1.25
C LEU A 224 7.21 -9.73 2.34
N LEU A 225 8.31 -9.18 2.83
CA LEU A 225 8.30 -8.07 3.79
C LEU A 225 8.59 -6.76 3.04
N VAL A 226 7.64 -5.83 3.09
CA VAL A 226 7.76 -4.50 2.48
C VAL A 226 8.11 -3.47 3.56
N VAL A 227 9.20 -2.73 3.36
CA VAL A 227 9.74 -1.71 4.29
C VAL A 227 9.83 -0.33 3.64
N ASN A 228 9.98 0.73 4.43
CA ASN A 228 10.07 2.08 3.89
C ASN A 228 11.35 2.31 3.05
N ALA A 229 11.27 3.23 2.10
CA ALA A 229 12.37 3.49 1.16
C ALA A 229 13.64 4.01 1.86
N ALA A 230 13.47 4.99 2.75
CA ALA A 230 14.59 5.63 3.45
C ALA A 230 15.28 4.70 4.46
N THR A 231 14.62 3.61 4.86
CA THR A 231 15.09 2.67 5.88
C THR A 231 15.51 1.32 5.31
N ARG A 232 15.22 1.00 4.03
CA ARG A 232 15.58 -0.27 3.35
C ARG A 232 16.95 -0.81 3.76
N GLU A 233 18.01 -0.02 3.60
CA GLU A 233 19.39 -0.41 3.90
C GLU A 233 19.64 -0.68 5.40
N LYS A 234 19.02 0.11 6.27
CA LYS A 234 19.09 -0.05 7.72
C LYS A 234 18.36 -1.33 8.15
N ASP A 235 17.16 -1.53 7.61
CA ASP A 235 16.29 -2.66 7.95
C ASP A 235 16.88 -3.98 7.44
N TRP A 236 17.44 -3.98 6.23
CA TRP A 236 18.13 -5.13 5.66
C TRP A 236 19.32 -5.58 6.53
N ARG A 237 20.14 -4.63 7.00
CA ARG A 237 21.25 -4.94 7.92
C ARG A 237 20.74 -5.44 9.27
N TRP A 238 19.72 -4.78 9.82
CA TRP A 238 19.11 -5.16 11.09
C TRP A 238 18.58 -6.59 11.05
N LEU A 239 17.80 -6.93 10.01
CA LEU A 239 17.23 -8.26 9.85
C LEU A 239 18.30 -9.33 9.62
N GLN A 240 19.33 -9.06 8.80
CA GLN A 240 20.44 -10.00 8.61
C GLN A 240 21.21 -10.29 9.90
N GLN A 241 21.47 -9.26 10.72
CA GLN A 241 22.14 -9.44 12.01
C GLN A 241 21.36 -10.40 12.91
N HIS A 242 20.03 -10.25 12.97
CA HIS A 242 19.16 -11.10 13.79
C HIS A 242 18.81 -12.45 13.14
N ASN A 243 19.02 -12.60 11.83
CA ASN A 243 18.83 -13.87 11.13
C ASN A 243 20.02 -14.84 11.32
N SER A 244 21.17 -14.34 11.77
CA SER A 244 22.42 -15.11 11.92
C SER A 244 22.28 -16.39 12.76
N HIS A 245 21.26 -16.46 13.63
CA HIS A 245 20.94 -17.64 14.45
C HIS A 245 19.72 -18.43 13.98
N ALA A 246 18.82 -17.85 13.17
CA ALA A 246 17.59 -18.48 12.72
C ALA A 246 17.77 -19.27 11.41
N GLY A 247 18.64 -18.77 10.52
CA GLY A 247 18.97 -19.41 9.25
C GLY A 247 17.83 -19.36 8.22
N ALA A 248 16.99 -18.33 8.24
CA ALA A 248 16.02 -18.11 7.18
C ALA A 248 16.71 -17.69 5.87
N GLU A 249 16.17 -18.09 4.74
CA GLU A 249 16.65 -17.62 3.44
C GLU A 249 16.06 -16.23 3.19
N MET A 250 16.91 -15.23 3.01
CA MET A 250 16.49 -13.84 2.80
C MET A 250 17.11 -13.30 1.52
N THR A 251 16.30 -12.68 0.68
CA THR A 251 16.76 -11.99 -0.54
C THR A 251 16.11 -10.61 -0.65
N ASP A 252 16.90 -9.58 -0.94
CA ASP A 252 16.35 -8.27 -1.30
C ASP A 252 15.96 -8.28 -2.78
N VAL A 253 14.66 -8.37 -3.03
CA VAL A 253 14.06 -8.45 -4.38
C VAL A 253 13.54 -7.09 -4.85
N SER A 254 13.97 -6.00 -4.20
CA SER A 254 13.50 -4.65 -4.54
C SER A 254 13.87 -4.22 -5.97
N ASP A 255 14.95 -4.78 -6.51
CA ASP A 255 15.42 -4.48 -7.88
C ASP A 255 14.95 -5.55 -8.89
N GLU A 256 14.07 -6.48 -8.46
CA GLU A 256 13.46 -7.52 -9.29
C GLU A 256 11.94 -7.32 -9.44
N LEU A 257 11.29 -6.82 -8.38
CA LEU A 257 9.86 -6.51 -8.36
C LEU A 257 9.63 -5.01 -8.22
N ALA A 258 8.77 -4.45 -9.07
CA ALA A 258 8.22 -3.12 -8.85
C ALA A 258 7.03 -3.19 -7.89
N MET A 259 6.53 -2.02 -7.46
CA MET A 259 5.34 -1.94 -6.61
C MET A 259 4.47 -0.75 -7.00
N ILE A 260 3.22 -1.04 -7.37
CA ILE A 260 2.25 -0.07 -7.85
C ILE A 260 1.03 -0.09 -6.94
N SER A 261 0.56 1.08 -6.48
CA SER A 261 -0.61 1.20 -5.61
C SER A 261 -1.79 1.78 -6.39
N LEU A 262 -2.87 1.00 -6.52
CA LEU A 262 -4.11 1.39 -7.19
C LEU A 262 -5.23 1.57 -6.15
N GLN A 263 -5.56 2.83 -5.83
CA GLN A 263 -6.32 3.20 -4.64
C GLN A 263 -7.57 3.99 -5.03
N GLY A 264 -8.74 3.64 -4.50
CA GLY A 264 -10.00 4.36 -4.79
C GLY A 264 -11.16 3.45 -5.16
N PRO A 265 -12.40 3.99 -5.13
CA PRO A 265 -13.62 3.21 -5.33
C PRO A 265 -13.69 2.46 -6.67
N ASN A 266 -13.04 2.96 -7.74
CA ASN A 266 -13.07 2.34 -9.06
C ASN A 266 -11.89 1.40 -9.34
N SER A 267 -10.97 1.21 -8.39
CA SER A 267 -9.80 0.34 -8.57
C SER A 267 -10.19 -1.10 -8.91
N SER A 268 -11.24 -1.66 -8.29
CA SER A 268 -11.73 -3.01 -8.61
C SER A 268 -12.20 -3.11 -10.06
N ALA A 269 -13.01 -2.16 -10.53
CA ALA A 269 -13.54 -2.18 -11.90
C ALA A 269 -12.43 -2.04 -12.96
N ILE A 270 -11.32 -1.38 -12.63
CA ILE A 270 -10.14 -1.31 -13.49
C ILE A 270 -9.45 -2.69 -13.55
N LEU A 271 -9.22 -3.33 -12.41
CA LEU A 271 -8.57 -4.64 -12.37
C LEU A 271 -9.42 -5.74 -13.02
N GLU A 272 -10.75 -5.72 -12.86
CA GLU A 272 -11.67 -6.69 -13.48
C GLU A 272 -11.63 -6.68 -15.02
N GLN A 273 -11.03 -5.65 -15.65
CA GLN A 273 -10.81 -5.63 -17.09
C GLN A 273 -9.51 -6.35 -17.50
N LEU A 274 -8.63 -6.66 -16.55
CA LEU A 274 -7.32 -7.28 -16.76
C LEU A 274 -7.24 -8.72 -16.26
N ILE A 275 -8.02 -9.06 -15.24
CA ILE A 275 -7.98 -10.36 -14.57
C ILE A 275 -9.38 -10.95 -14.38
N THR A 276 -9.46 -12.24 -14.10
CA THR A 276 -10.74 -12.86 -13.76
C THR A 276 -11.21 -12.44 -12.37
N LYS A 277 -12.50 -12.58 -12.09
CA LYS A 277 -13.05 -12.22 -10.78
C LYS A 277 -12.50 -13.12 -9.67
N GLU A 278 -12.17 -14.37 -10.02
CA GLU A 278 -11.56 -15.36 -9.14
C GLU A 278 -10.13 -14.97 -8.76
N ASP A 279 -9.45 -14.22 -9.62
CA ASP A 279 -8.10 -13.72 -9.37
C ASP A 279 -8.08 -12.51 -8.43
N LEU A 280 -9.18 -11.76 -8.34
CA LEU A 280 -9.26 -10.67 -7.38
C LEU A 280 -9.22 -11.22 -5.96
N PRO A 281 -8.26 -10.78 -5.11
CA PRO A 281 -8.30 -11.13 -3.70
C PRO A 281 -9.66 -10.74 -3.12
N GLU A 282 -10.34 -11.71 -2.51
CA GLU A 282 -11.69 -11.57 -1.94
C GLU A 282 -11.86 -10.22 -1.21
N ASN A 283 -13.10 -9.77 -1.11
CA ASN A 283 -13.59 -8.48 -0.62
C ASN A 283 -13.19 -8.06 0.82
N LYS A 284 -12.23 -8.74 1.47
CA LYS A 284 -11.64 -8.38 2.75
C LYS A 284 -10.28 -7.70 2.57
N ARG A 285 -10.04 -6.68 3.39
CA ARG A 285 -8.74 -6.02 3.50
C ARG A 285 -7.64 -7.03 3.84
N ASN A 286 -6.42 -6.78 3.35
CA ASN A 286 -5.22 -7.59 3.57
C ASN A 286 -5.23 -9.01 2.98
N ARG A 287 -6.19 -9.35 2.12
CA ARG A 287 -6.08 -10.56 1.29
C ARG A 287 -5.23 -10.28 0.07
N LEU A 288 -4.50 -11.28 -0.39
CA LEU A 288 -3.77 -11.22 -1.65
C LEU A 288 -4.09 -12.44 -2.51
N ASN A 289 -3.80 -12.33 -3.80
CA ASN A 289 -3.82 -13.44 -4.73
C ASN A 289 -2.78 -13.20 -5.81
N VAL A 290 -2.47 -14.23 -6.60
CA VAL A 290 -1.63 -14.11 -7.79
C VAL A 290 -2.53 -14.22 -9.02
N ALA A 291 -2.37 -13.31 -9.97
CA ALA A 291 -3.14 -13.26 -11.20
C ALA A 291 -2.20 -13.22 -12.40
N THR A 292 -2.62 -13.81 -13.52
CA THR A 292 -1.91 -13.65 -14.79
C THR A 292 -2.45 -12.43 -15.54
N VAL A 293 -1.65 -11.38 -15.68
CA VAL A 293 -1.98 -10.17 -16.44
C VAL A 293 -1.12 -10.14 -17.70
N GLN A 294 -1.74 -10.24 -18.88
CA GLN A 294 -1.03 -10.21 -20.17
C GLN A 294 0.14 -11.22 -20.29
N GLY A 295 0.06 -12.35 -19.58
CA GLY A 295 1.09 -13.38 -19.57
C GLY A 295 2.11 -13.29 -18.43
N HIS A 296 2.04 -12.25 -17.59
CA HIS A 296 2.90 -12.08 -16.41
C HIS A 296 2.14 -12.42 -15.12
N GLU A 297 2.80 -13.12 -14.18
CA GLU A 297 2.25 -13.30 -12.84
C GLU A 297 2.42 -12.02 -12.02
N VAL A 298 1.33 -11.55 -11.42
CA VAL A 298 1.30 -10.34 -10.60
C VAL A 298 0.65 -10.67 -9.27
N ILE A 299 1.35 -10.40 -8.17
CA ILE A 299 0.74 -10.45 -6.83
C ILE A 299 -0.17 -9.22 -6.71
N ILE A 300 -1.42 -9.42 -6.32
CA ILE A 300 -2.42 -8.39 -6.11
C ILE A 300 -2.90 -8.49 -4.68
N ALA A 301 -2.67 -7.46 -3.87
CA ALA A 301 -3.03 -7.43 -2.45
C ALA A 301 -4.01 -6.30 -2.14
N ARG A 302 -5.02 -6.57 -1.28
CA ARG A 302 -6.00 -5.62 -0.74
C ARG A 302 -5.39 -4.74 0.36
N THR A 303 -4.28 -4.10 0.05
CA THR A 303 -3.53 -3.21 0.94
C THR A 303 -3.48 -1.81 0.34
N GLY A 304 -3.12 -0.84 1.18
CA GLY A 304 -3.16 0.55 0.77
C GLY A 304 -2.92 1.53 1.89
N TYR A 305 -2.55 2.74 1.48
CA TYR A 305 -2.06 3.80 2.34
C TYR A 305 -2.88 5.10 2.22
N THR A 306 -4.15 4.98 1.78
CA THR A 306 -5.00 6.15 1.46
C THR A 306 -6.24 6.26 2.32
N GLY A 307 -6.59 5.21 3.07
CA GLY A 307 -7.87 5.09 3.79
C GLY A 307 -9.07 4.76 2.90
N GLU A 308 -8.87 4.58 1.58
CA GLU A 308 -9.91 4.14 0.68
C GLU A 308 -10.42 2.73 1.03
N ALA A 309 -11.74 2.54 0.93
CA ALA A 309 -12.36 1.24 1.19
C ALA A 309 -11.95 0.20 0.13
N VAL A 310 -11.65 0.65 -1.09
CA VAL A 310 -11.16 -0.17 -2.18
C VAL A 310 -9.74 0.26 -2.52
N CYS A 311 -8.78 -0.62 -2.28
CA CYS A 311 -7.38 -0.38 -2.49
C CYS A 311 -6.69 -1.68 -2.89
N PHE A 312 -5.69 -1.56 -3.76
CA PHE A 312 -4.84 -2.66 -4.18
C PHE A 312 -3.38 -2.20 -4.27
N GLU A 313 -2.48 -3.11 -3.98
CA GLU A 313 -1.06 -3.02 -4.32
C GLU A 313 -0.69 -4.19 -5.22
N LEU A 314 0.02 -3.88 -6.29
CA LEU A 314 0.44 -4.81 -7.33
C LEU A 314 1.96 -4.93 -7.33
N PHE A 315 2.46 -6.15 -7.45
CA PHE A 315 3.89 -6.46 -7.49
C PHE A 315 4.24 -7.14 -8.81
N PRO A 316 4.38 -6.40 -9.93
CA PRO A 316 4.84 -6.95 -11.19
C PRO A 316 6.37 -7.13 -11.19
N GLU A 317 6.86 -8.01 -12.07
CA GLU A 317 8.28 -8.02 -12.45
C GLU A 317 8.71 -6.64 -12.96
N LEU A 318 9.96 -6.25 -12.67
CA LEU A 318 10.47 -4.91 -12.97
C LEU A 318 10.29 -4.53 -14.45
N ASP A 319 10.59 -5.44 -15.38
CA ASP A 319 10.52 -5.21 -16.82
C ASP A 319 9.08 -5.05 -17.34
N TYR A 320 8.08 -5.56 -16.62
CA TYR A 320 6.66 -5.44 -16.97
C TYR A 320 5.99 -4.21 -16.33
N ALA A 321 6.62 -3.59 -15.33
CA ALA A 321 6.03 -2.53 -14.53
C ALA A 321 5.51 -1.34 -15.36
N ALA A 322 6.28 -0.89 -16.36
CA ALA A 322 5.91 0.23 -17.22
C ALA A 322 4.69 -0.07 -18.10
N GLU A 323 4.63 -1.27 -18.68
CA GLU A 323 3.50 -1.70 -19.50
C GLU A 323 2.22 -1.84 -18.66
N LEU A 324 2.32 -2.44 -17.47
CA LEU A 324 1.20 -2.54 -16.55
C LEU A 324 0.72 -1.16 -16.10
N TRP A 325 1.63 -0.27 -15.73
CA TRP A 325 1.32 1.10 -15.34
C TRP A 325 0.52 1.84 -16.42
N GLU A 326 1.03 1.86 -17.65
CA GLU A 326 0.33 2.49 -18.78
C GLU A 326 -1.04 1.87 -19.04
N THR A 327 -1.14 0.55 -18.92
CA THR A 327 -2.41 -0.16 -19.09
C THR A 327 -3.43 0.30 -18.06
N LEU A 328 -3.04 0.39 -16.78
CA LEU A 328 -3.92 0.89 -15.71
C LEU A 328 -4.35 2.35 -15.97
N VAL A 329 -3.44 3.21 -16.45
CA VAL A 329 -3.77 4.59 -16.83
C VAL A 329 -4.77 4.63 -17.99
N ARG A 330 -4.56 3.82 -19.05
CA ARG A 330 -5.49 3.71 -20.19
C ARG A 330 -6.89 3.25 -19.76
N LEU A 331 -6.97 2.39 -18.75
CA LEU A 331 -8.24 1.91 -18.19
C LEU A 331 -8.91 2.89 -17.22
N GLY A 332 -8.31 4.06 -17.00
CA GLY A 332 -8.92 5.17 -16.26
C GLY A 332 -8.36 5.40 -14.86
N ALA A 333 -7.25 4.74 -14.49
CA ALA A 333 -6.51 5.11 -13.29
C ALA A 333 -5.82 6.47 -13.48
N VAL A 334 -5.78 7.29 -12.43
CA VAL A 334 -5.21 8.63 -12.47
C VAL A 334 -3.85 8.62 -11.76
N PRO A 335 -2.72 8.86 -12.44
CA PRO A 335 -1.42 9.02 -11.82
C PRO A 335 -1.45 10.07 -10.70
N ALA A 336 -0.90 9.73 -9.55
CA ALA A 336 -0.87 10.59 -8.37
C ALA A 336 0.51 10.56 -7.72
N GLY A 337 1.01 11.74 -7.34
CA GLY A 337 2.34 11.92 -6.76
C GLY A 337 2.37 11.79 -5.24
N LEU A 338 3.57 11.95 -4.69
CA LEU A 338 3.82 11.86 -3.23
C LEU A 338 3.02 12.88 -2.41
N GLY A 339 2.75 14.06 -2.94
CA GLY A 339 1.96 15.08 -2.23
C GLY A 339 0.50 14.64 -2.03
N ALA A 340 -0.10 14.00 -3.03
CA ALA A 340 -1.43 13.42 -2.87
C ALA A 340 -1.39 12.25 -1.88
N ARG A 341 -0.38 11.37 -1.96
CA ARG A 341 -0.18 10.25 -1.02
C ARG A 341 -0.12 10.73 0.43
N ASP A 342 0.67 11.76 0.72
CA ASP A 342 0.82 12.31 2.08
C ASP A 342 -0.49 12.93 2.61
N SER A 343 -1.24 13.65 1.77
CA SER A 343 -2.54 14.18 2.19
C SER A 343 -3.56 13.06 2.48
N LEU A 344 -3.59 11.99 1.68
CA LEU A 344 -4.53 10.89 1.82
C LEU A 344 -4.25 10.04 3.08
N ARG A 345 -2.98 9.70 3.33
CA ARG A 345 -2.58 8.93 4.52
C ARG A 345 -2.86 9.69 5.81
N LEU A 346 -2.65 11.01 5.79
CA LEU A 346 -2.88 11.87 6.94
C LEU A 346 -4.37 11.95 7.28
N GLU A 347 -5.23 12.10 6.27
CA GLU A 347 -6.69 12.02 6.45
C GLU A 347 -7.13 10.66 7.02
N ALA A 348 -6.47 9.58 6.60
CA ALA A 348 -6.72 8.23 7.09
C ALA A 348 -6.12 7.98 8.50
N GLY A 349 -5.28 8.89 9.01
CA GLY A 349 -4.59 8.75 10.29
C GLY A 349 -3.51 7.66 10.29
N LEU A 350 -2.87 7.40 9.14
CA LEU A 350 -1.79 6.43 9.01
C LEU A 350 -0.42 7.10 9.28
N PRO A 351 0.47 6.45 10.05
CA PRO A 351 1.81 7.00 10.33
C PRO A 351 2.69 7.02 9.11
N LEU A 352 3.65 7.94 9.12
CA LEU A 352 4.82 7.93 8.24
C LEU A 352 6.10 7.89 9.09
N TYR A 353 7.01 6.96 8.78
CA TYR A 353 8.32 6.91 9.40
C TYR A 353 9.10 8.22 9.18
N GLY A 354 9.74 8.73 10.23
CA GLY A 354 10.39 10.04 10.27
C GLY A 354 9.46 11.20 10.66
N HIS A 355 8.15 10.94 10.79
CA HIS A 355 7.17 11.95 11.21
C HIS A 355 6.39 11.52 12.46
N GLU A 356 5.64 10.41 12.39
CA GLU A 356 4.88 9.87 13.53
C GLU A 356 5.51 8.60 14.12
N LEU A 357 6.63 8.15 13.55
CA LEU A 357 7.46 7.02 14.00
C LEU A 357 8.94 7.39 13.79
N GLY A 358 9.83 6.75 14.53
CA GLY A 358 11.27 7.04 14.47
C GLY A 358 11.68 8.21 15.38
N PRO A 359 12.74 8.96 15.04
CA PRO A 359 13.33 9.95 15.94
C PRO A 359 12.35 11.02 16.38
N GLY A 360 12.28 11.26 17.69
CA GLY A 360 11.43 12.25 18.32
C GLY A 360 12.05 13.65 18.39
N PRO A 361 11.24 14.68 18.71
CA PRO A 361 11.70 16.07 18.79
C PRO A 361 12.62 16.38 19.97
N THR A 362 12.71 15.48 20.95
CA THR A 362 13.57 15.62 22.14
C THR A 362 14.43 14.37 22.26
N ASN A 363 15.73 14.46 21.92
CA ASN A 363 16.75 13.40 22.02
C ASN A 363 16.23 12.04 22.50
N GLY A 364 15.71 11.24 21.57
CA GLY A 364 15.04 9.97 21.82
C GLY A 364 14.11 9.60 20.67
N GLU A 365 13.60 8.38 20.68
CA GLU A 365 12.66 7.88 19.67
C GLU A 365 11.20 8.12 20.09
N ILE A 366 10.30 8.20 19.11
CA ILE A 366 8.85 8.25 19.36
C ILE A 366 8.40 6.84 19.79
N PRO A 367 7.78 6.67 20.97
CA PRO A 367 7.31 5.36 21.41
C PRO A 367 6.29 4.77 20.43
N ILE A 368 6.42 3.48 20.10
CA ILE A 368 5.52 2.80 19.16
C ILE A 368 4.05 2.92 19.60
N PHE A 369 3.78 2.77 20.90
CA PHE A 369 2.42 2.88 21.45
C PHE A 369 1.85 4.32 21.47
N ALA A 370 2.63 5.35 21.14
CA ALA A 370 2.08 6.68 20.86
C ALA A 370 1.20 6.67 19.59
N ASN A 371 1.40 5.70 18.69
CA ASN A 371 0.57 5.51 17.52
C ASN A 371 -0.60 4.54 17.78
N ALA A 372 -1.82 4.95 17.41
CA ALA A 372 -3.02 4.13 17.58
C ALA A 372 -2.96 2.79 16.82
N ILE A 373 -2.19 2.70 15.73
CA ILE A 373 -2.03 1.47 14.93
C ILE A 373 -1.32 0.36 15.71
N ALA A 374 -0.51 0.71 16.74
CA ALA A 374 0.21 -0.25 17.57
C ALA A 374 -0.68 -1.29 18.24
N LYS A 375 -1.93 -0.92 18.58
CA LYS A 375 -2.94 -1.83 19.14
C LYS A 375 -3.28 -3.02 18.23
N PHE A 376 -3.01 -2.88 16.92
CA PHE A 376 -3.25 -3.90 15.91
C PHE A 376 -1.96 -4.55 15.41
N ALA A 377 -0.82 -3.88 15.59
CA ALA A 377 0.47 -4.28 15.04
C ALA A 377 1.43 -4.92 16.06
N VAL A 378 1.17 -4.75 17.36
CA VAL A 378 1.93 -5.37 18.46
C VAL A 378 1.05 -6.45 19.08
N ARG A 379 1.15 -7.68 18.57
CA ARG A 379 0.24 -8.80 18.87
C ARG A 379 0.93 -10.17 18.96
N ALA A 380 2.25 -10.22 19.12
CA ALA A 380 2.94 -11.49 19.31
C ALA A 380 2.34 -12.29 20.49
N PRO A 381 2.31 -13.64 20.42
CA PRO A 381 1.77 -14.47 21.49
C PRO A 381 2.47 -14.25 22.83
N ASP A 382 1.71 -14.32 23.93
CA ASP A 382 2.24 -14.06 25.29
C ASP A 382 3.45 -14.94 25.67
N HIS A 383 3.54 -16.17 25.14
CA HIS A 383 4.62 -17.12 25.43
C HIS A 383 5.81 -17.02 24.47
N GLN A 384 5.70 -16.24 23.39
CA GLN A 384 6.77 -16.06 22.41
C GLN A 384 7.67 -14.90 22.83
N ASP A 385 8.98 -15.10 22.76
CA ASP A 385 9.94 -14.01 22.89
C ASP A 385 10.23 -13.40 21.51
N TYR A 386 10.26 -12.07 21.46
CA TYR A 386 10.52 -11.28 20.26
C TYR A 386 11.22 -9.99 20.65
N ILE A 387 11.96 -9.40 19.71
CA ILE A 387 12.79 -8.22 19.96
C ILE A 387 11.92 -7.06 20.46
N GLY A 388 12.35 -6.43 21.56
CA GLY A 388 11.65 -5.28 22.16
C GLY A 388 10.43 -5.64 23.00
N LYS A 389 10.06 -6.91 23.17
CA LYS A 389 8.85 -7.34 23.90
C LYS A 389 8.68 -6.66 25.25
N THR A 390 9.70 -6.76 26.12
CA THR A 390 9.63 -6.24 27.49
C THR A 390 9.46 -4.71 27.51
N ALA A 391 10.13 -4.00 26.60
CA ALA A 391 10.02 -2.56 26.53
C ALA A 391 8.67 -2.12 25.96
N LEU A 392 8.17 -2.81 24.94
CA LEU A 392 6.84 -2.58 24.36
C LEU A 392 5.70 -2.86 25.36
N GLU A 393 5.84 -3.89 26.19
CA GLU A 393 4.88 -4.15 27.28
C GLU A 393 4.82 -3.02 28.31
N LYS A 394 5.96 -2.38 28.60
CA LYS A 394 6.02 -1.18 29.46
C LYS A 394 5.41 0.04 28.78
N GLN A 395 5.68 0.25 27.49
CA GLN A 395 5.08 1.36 26.73
C GLN A 395 3.54 1.27 26.64
N ARG A 396 2.99 0.05 26.70
CA ARG A 396 1.55 -0.20 26.63
C ARG A 396 0.80 0.14 27.93
N GLN A 397 1.48 0.11 29.07
CA GLN A 397 0.90 0.43 30.40
C GLN A 397 0.73 1.94 30.56
#